data_AF-A0A951R345-F1
#
_entry.id   AF-A0A951R345-F1
#
_cell.length_a   1.000
_cell.length_b   1.000
_cell.length_c   1.000
_cell.angle_alpha   90.00
_cell.angle_beta   90.00
_cell.angle_gamma   90.00
#
_symmetry.space_group_name_H-M   'P 1'
#
loop_
_entity.id
_entity.type
_entity.pdbx_description
1 polymer ?
#
loop_
_entity_poly.entity_id
_entity_poly.type
_entity_poly.pdbx_seq_one_letter_code
_entity_poly.pdbx_strand_id
1 'polypeptide(L)'
;MNNKFKVYKDLYNKYKYKYSKDEKIQFINLIEHKIRQQKNLIEDLDPSKNEFNSSLVISIGALIVTVMLALDPKESTTGFIVIVGVLYLFGLLVRYYYDRKKYKKDELYIKEIKKNISELEMIKSIYKHLLIDEDNIVL
;
A
#
# COMPACT_ATOMS: atom_id res chain seq x y z
N MET A 1 12.10 -31.16 -10.43
CA MET A 1 12.28 -30.56 -9.09
C MET A 1 11.70 -29.15 -9.09
N ASN A 2 10.85 -28.83 -8.11
CA ASN A 2 10.10 -27.56 -8.05
C ASN A 2 11.07 -26.37 -7.91
N ASN A 3 10.94 -25.33 -8.75
CA ASN A 3 11.93 -24.24 -8.87
C ASN A 3 12.19 -23.53 -7.52
N LYS A 4 11.16 -23.45 -6.65
CA LYS A 4 11.27 -22.89 -5.30
C LYS A 4 12.19 -23.68 -4.37
N PHE A 5 12.20 -25.01 -4.47
CA PHE A 5 13.06 -25.87 -3.64
C PHE A 5 14.54 -25.69 -3.99
N LYS A 6 14.85 -25.53 -5.28
CA LYS A 6 16.20 -25.26 -5.73
C LYS A 6 16.71 -23.94 -5.16
N VAL A 7 15.92 -22.86 -5.29
CA VAL A 7 16.27 -21.54 -4.75
C VAL A 7 16.50 -21.58 -3.23
N TYR A 8 15.63 -22.27 -2.49
CA TYR A 8 15.78 -22.44 -1.05
C TYR A 8 17.11 -23.13 -0.70
N LYS A 9 17.40 -24.26 -1.35
CA LYS A 9 18.62 -25.05 -1.11
C LYS A 9 19.89 -24.25 -1.43
N ASP A 10 19.89 -23.53 -2.55
CA ASP A 10 21.02 -22.70 -2.98
C ASP A 10 21.30 -21.57 -1.97
N LEU A 11 20.24 -20.89 -1.49
CA LEU A 11 20.36 -19.86 -0.47
C LEU A 11 20.80 -20.42 0.89
N TYR A 12 20.24 -21.57 1.30
CA TYR A 12 20.64 -22.23 2.54
C TYR A 12 22.14 -22.57 2.54
N ASN A 13 22.64 -23.20 1.47
CA ASN A 13 24.05 -23.54 1.34
C ASN A 13 24.94 -22.28 1.33
N LYS A 14 24.49 -21.20 0.68
CA LYS A 14 25.21 -19.92 0.65
C LYS A 14 25.37 -19.29 2.04
N TYR A 15 24.41 -19.47 2.94
CA TYR A 15 24.42 -18.82 4.26
C TYR A 15 24.86 -19.74 5.40
N LYS A 16 24.97 -21.06 5.17
CA LYS A 16 25.22 -22.08 6.21
C LYS A 16 26.39 -21.75 7.13
N TYR A 17 27.54 -21.40 6.56
CA TYR A 17 28.79 -21.15 7.28
C TYR A 17 29.25 -19.70 7.24
N LYS A 18 28.39 -18.80 6.77
CA LYS A 18 28.80 -17.42 6.48
C LYS A 18 28.79 -16.52 7.71
N TYR A 19 27.93 -16.81 8.68
CA TYR A 19 27.65 -15.95 9.82
C TYR A 19 27.61 -16.78 11.09
N SER A 20 28.01 -16.18 12.21
CA SER A 20 27.90 -16.76 13.54
C SER A 20 26.44 -16.87 13.99
N LYS A 21 26.21 -17.65 15.06
CA LYS A 21 24.89 -17.85 15.66
C LYS A 21 24.24 -16.51 16.07
N ASP A 22 25.01 -15.63 16.71
CA ASP A 22 24.51 -14.32 17.16
C ASP A 22 24.16 -13.40 15.99
N GLU A 23 24.99 -13.37 14.94
CA GLU A 23 24.71 -12.60 13.72
C GLU A 23 23.42 -13.10 13.03
N LYS A 24 23.22 -14.42 12.96
CA LYS A 24 22.00 -15.02 12.40
C LYS A 24 20.75 -14.57 13.17
N ILE A 25 20.82 -14.51 14.51
CA ILE A 25 19.72 -13.99 15.36
C ILE A 25 19.48 -12.51 15.07
N GLN A 26 20.54 -11.69 14.98
CA GLN A 26 20.41 -10.27 14.64
C GLN A 26 19.77 -10.07 13.25
N PHE A 27 20.14 -10.88 12.26
CA PHE A 27 19.53 -10.82 10.93
C PHE A 27 18.06 -11.20 10.96
N ILE A 28 17.66 -12.23 11.72
CA ILE A 28 16.25 -12.60 11.89
C ILE A 28 15.45 -11.40 12.44
N ASN A 29 15.95 -10.77 13.50
CA ASN A 29 15.28 -9.61 14.13
C ASN A 29 15.17 -8.43 13.16
N LEU A 30 16.24 -8.14 12.41
CA LEU A 30 16.24 -7.08 11.39
C LEU A 30 15.21 -7.38 10.27
N ILE A 31 15.13 -8.63 9.82
CA ILE A 31 14.18 -9.05 8.79
C ILE A 31 12.75 -8.94 9.33
N GLU A 32 12.48 -9.36 10.57
CA GLU A 32 11.15 -9.22 11.17
C GLU A 32 10.72 -7.77 11.31
N HIS A 33 11.63 -6.89 11.70
CA HIS A 33 11.37 -5.45 11.74
C HIS A 33 11.04 -4.90 10.33
N LYS A 34 11.82 -5.25 9.31
CA LYS A 34 11.55 -4.82 7.92
C LYS A 34 10.22 -5.35 7.38
N ILE A 35 9.88 -6.61 7.65
CA ILE A 35 8.58 -7.18 7.27
C ILE A 35 7.44 -6.39 7.93
N ARG A 36 7.58 -6.03 9.21
CA ARG A 36 6.57 -5.24 9.92
C ARG A 36 6.38 -3.86 9.29
N GLN A 37 7.48 -3.15 9.00
CA GLN A 37 7.41 -1.85 8.31
C GLN A 37 6.72 -1.96 6.94
N GLN A 38 7.03 -3.00 6.17
CA GLN A 38 6.40 -3.22 4.87
C GLN A 38 4.91 -3.58 4.97
N LYS A 39 4.49 -4.32 6.01
CA LYS A 39 3.07 -4.61 6.26
C LYS A 39 2.30 -3.34 6.64
N ASN A 40 2.87 -2.50 7.49
CA ASN A 40 2.26 -1.22 7.83
C ASN A 40 2.11 -0.32 6.60
N LEU A 41 3.12 -0.27 5.73
CA LEU A 41 3.05 0.49 4.48
C LEU A 41 1.91 0.00 3.57
N ILE A 42 1.62 -1.31 3.53
CA ILE A 42 0.47 -1.85 2.80
C ILE A 42 -0.85 -1.35 3.41
N GLU A 43 -0.96 -1.30 4.74
CA GLU A 43 -2.16 -0.81 5.43
C GLU A 43 -2.39 0.70 5.24
N ASP A 44 -1.32 1.48 5.11
CA ASP A 44 -1.40 2.93 4.83
C ASP A 44 -1.77 3.22 3.37
N LEU A 45 -1.44 2.30 2.47
CA LEU A 45 -1.81 2.37 1.06
C LEU A 45 -3.22 1.82 0.77
N ASP A 46 -3.92 1.29 1.78
CA ASP A 46 -5.27 0.75 1.62
C ASP A 46 -6.27 1.89 1.28
N PRO A 47 -6.87 1.87 0.08
CA PRO A 47 -7.88 2.85 -0.36
C PRO A 47 -9.04 3.04 0.60
N SER A 48 -9.41 1.97 1.31
CA SER A 48 -10.61 1.94 2.17
C SER A 48 -10.51 2.87 3.38
N LYS A 49 -9.31 3.29 3.78
CA LYS A 49 -9.08 4.25 4.87
C LYS A 49 -9.15 5.72 4.44
N ASN A 50 -9.05 6.01 3.14
CA ASN A 50 -9.26 7.37 2.62
C ASN A 50 -10.76 7.59 2.38
N GLU A 51 -11.53 7.65 3.46
CA GLU A 51 -12.93 8.03 3.37
C GLU A 51 -13.04 9.44 2.78
N PHE A 52 -13.76 9.52 1.67
CA PHE A 52 -14.09 10.77 1.01
C PHE A 52 -14.93 11.62 1.96
N ASN A 53 -14.42 12.79 2.34
CA ASN A 53 -15.15 13.77 3.14
C ASN A 53 -16.21 14.46 2.25
N SER A 54 -17.30 13.74 1.94
CA SER A 54 -18.44 14.19 1.12
C SER A 54 -19.04 15.49 1.64
N SER A 55 -19.03 15.65 2.96
CA SER A 55 -19.35 16.89 3.66
C SER A 55 -18.66 18.11 3.07
N LEU A 56 -17.33 18.07 2.86
CA LEU A 56 -16.55 19.23 2.43
C LEU A 56 -16.88 19.66 0.99
N VAL A 57 -17.10 18.70 0.10
CA VAL A 57 -17.46 18.97 -1.30
C VAL A 57 -18.88 19.52 -1.40
N ILE A 58 -19.81 18.98 -0.60
CA ILE A 58 -21.18 19.49 -0.50
C ILE A 58 -21.18 20.93 0.05
N SER A 59 -20.38 21.22 1.09
CA SER A 59 -20.26 22.57 1.65
C SER A 59 -19.69 23.58 0.65
N ILE A 60 -18.68 23.20 -0.15
CA ILE A 60 -18.11 24.06 -1.20
C ILE A 60 -19.14 24.29 -2.33
N GLY A 61 -19.85 23.25 -2.75
CA GLY A 61 -20.93 23.37 -3.74
C GLY A 61 -22.04 24.32 -3.28
N ALA A 62 -22.49 24.20 -2.03
CA ALA A 62 -23.50 25.09 -1.45
C ALA A 62 -23.01 26.54 -1.31
N LEU A 63 -21.73 26.75 -0.96
CA LEU A 63 -21.12 28.08 -0.86
C LEU A 63 -21.10 28.78 -2.23
N ILE A 64 -20.71 28.08 -3.30
CA ILE A 64 -20.66 28.63 -4.67
C ILE A 64 -22.05 29.08 -5.14
N VAL A 65 -23.08 28.25 -4.89
CA VAL A 65 -24.47 28.60 -5.22
C VAL A 65 -24.93 29.84 -4.45
N THR A 66 -24.59 29.94 -3.17
CA THR A 66 -25.01 31.05 -2.30
C THR A 66 -24.35 32.38 -2.70
N VAL A 67 -23.04 32.36 -2.98
CA VAL A 67 -22.28 33.57 -3.38
C VAL A 67 -22.78 34.11 -4.73
N MET A 68 -23.13 33.24 -5.68
CA MET A 68 -23.55 33.68 -7.02
C MET A 68 -25.01 34.16 -7.05
N LEU A 69 -25.92 33.54 -6.28
CA LEU A 69 -27.27 34.08 -6.08
C LEU A 69 -27.26 35.48 -5.44
N ALA A 70 -26.25 35.77 -4.63
CA ALA A 70 -26.05 37.10 -4.06
C ALA A 70 -25.46 38.11 -5.06
N LEU A 71 -24.75 37.66 -6.10
CA LEU A 71 -24.08 38.51 -7.08
C LEU A 71 -24.93 38.86 -8.30
N ASP A 72 -25.78 37.94 -8.80
CA ASP A 72 -26.66 38.27 -9.94
C ASP A 72 -28.01 37.50 -9.92
N PRO A 73 -29.09 38.08 -9.36
CA PRO A 73 -30.38 37.41 -9.22
C PRO A 73 -31.20 37.33 -10.51
N LYS A 74 -30.69 37.89 -11.63
CA LYS A 74 -31.44 38.01 -12.90
C LYS A 74 -31.16 36.90 -13.91
N GLU A 75 -30.14 36.07 -13.72
CA GLU A 75 -29.92 34.91 -14.58
C GLU A 75 -30.97 33.83 -14.33
N SER A 76 -31.38 33.15 -15.41
CA SER A 76 -32.28 31.99 -15.37
C SER A 76 -31.72 30.94 -14.40
N THR A 77 -32.30 30.92 -13.20
CA THR A 77 -31.86 30.09 -12.07
C THR A 77 -31.77 28.61 -12.47
N THR A 78 -32.63 28.18 -13.39
CA THR A 78 -32.68 26.83 -13.95
C THR A 78 -31.48 26.51 -14.85
N GLY A 79 -31.07 27.41 -15.74
CA GLY A 79 -29.90 27.21 -16.61
C GLY A 79 -28.60 27.14 -15.83
N PHE A 80 -28.50 27.95 -14.78
CA PHE A 80 -27.33 27.98 -13.89
C PHE A 80 -27.24 26.75 -12.98
N ILE A 81 -28.34 26.29 -12.38
CA ILE A 81 -28.39 25.04 -11.61
C ILE A 81 -27.92 23.86 -12.46
N VAL A 82 -28.30 23.83 -13.74
CA VAL A 82 -27.84 22.80 -14.68
C VAL A 82 -26.33 22.91 -14.93
N ILE A 83 -25.78 24.10 -15.15
CA ILE A 83 -24.33 24.30 -15.35
C ILE A 83 -23.52 23.89 -14.12
N VAL A 84 -23.95 24.29 -12.92
CA VAL A 84 -23.30 23.91 -11.65
C VAL A 84 -23.40 22.40 -11.43
N GLY A 85 -24.56 21.79 -11.69
CA GLY A 85 -24.75 20.34 -11.61
C GLY A 85 -23.83 19.57 -12.57
N VAL A 86 -23.66 20.06 -13.80
CA VAL A 86 -22.75 19.47 -14.79
C VAL A 86 -21.29 19.62 -14.36
N LEU A 87 -20.88 20.79 -13.87
CA LEU A 87 -19.52 20.99 -13.35
C LEU A 87 -19.23 20.12 -12.12
N TYR A 88 -20.23 19.93 -11.25
CA TYR A 88 -20.14 19.03 -10.10
C TYR A 88 -19.94 17.57 -10.54
N LEU A 89 -20.76 17.08 -11.47
CA LEU A 89 -20.62 15.73 -12.03
C LEU A 89 -19.29 15.56 -12.77
N PHE A 90 -18.83 16.59 -13.48
CA PHE A 90 -17.54 16.58 -14.16
C PHE A 90 -16.38 16.52 -13.16
N GLY A 91 -16.43 17.28 -12.06
CA GLY A 91 -15.45 17.21 -10.97
C GLY A 91 -15.41 15.84 -10.31
N LEU A 92 -16.57 15.23 -10.06
CA LEU A 92 -16.66 13.86 -9.56
C LEU A 92 -16.06 12.85 -10.53
N LEU A 93 -16.32 12.98 -11.83
CA LEU A 93 -15.76 12.10 -12.87
C LEU A 93 -14.24 12.24 -12.96
N VAL A 94 -13.71 13.47 -13.07
CA VAL A 94 -12.25 13.71 -13.13
C VAL A 94 -11.55 13.13 -11.91
N ARG A 95 -12.13 13.34 -10.71
CA ARG A 95 -11.60 12.75 -9.47
C ARG A 95 -11.68 11.23 -9.47
N TYR A 96 -12.82 10.65 -9.87
CA TYR A 96 -12.96 9.20 -10.01
C TYR A 96 -11.89 8.61 -10.94
N TYR A 97 -11.59 9.26 -12.06
CA TYR A 97 -10.53 8.85 -12.97
C TYR A 97 -9.13 9.00 -12.35
N TYR A 98 -8.87 10.07 -11.60
CA TYR A 98 -7.60 10.30 -10.92
C TYR A 98 -7.36 9.28 -9.80
N ASP A 99 -8.36 9.07 -8.94
CA ASP A 99 -8.34 8.09 -7.85
C ASP A 99 -8.18 6.68 -8.43
N ARG A 100 -8.90 6.33 -9.50
CA ARG A 100 -8.74 5.02 -10.19
C ARG A 100 -7.34 4.81 -10.75
N LYS A 101 -6.69 5.84 -11.29
CA LYS A 101 -5.30 5.75 -11.75
C LYS A 101 -4.33 5.58 -10.58
N LYS A 102 -4.54 6.33 -9.50
CA LYS A 102 -3.76 6.21 -8.26
C LYS A 102 -3.89 4.81 -7.68
N TYR A 103 -5.12 4.28 -7.56
CA TYR A 103 -5.38 2.93 -7.06
C TYR A 103 -4.71 1.83 -7.87
N LYS A 104 -4.71 1.91 -9.21
CA LYS A 104 -3.98 0.95 -10.04
C LYS A 104 -2.47 0.98 -9.78
N LYS A 105 -1.91 2.16 -9.54
CA LYS A 105 -0.48 2.32 -9.20
C LYS A 105 -0.18 1.75 -7.82
N ASP A 106 -1.03 2.06 -6.83
CA ASP A 106 -0.89 1.58 -5.45
C ASP A 106 -1.07 0.06 -5.39
N GLU A 107 -1.99 -0.53 -6.16
CA GLU A 107 -2.19 -1.98 -6.26
C GLU A 107 -0.95 -2.71 -6.82
N LEU A 108 -0.36 -2.19 -7.89
CA LEU A 108 0.89 -2.72 -8.45
C LEU A 108 2.04 -2.62 -7.44
N TYR A 109 2.12 -1.50 -6.71
CA TYR A 109 3.14 -1.29 -5.69
C TYR A 109 2.95 -2.22 -4.47
N ILE A 110 1.72 -2.40 -3.98
CA ILE A 110 1.38 -3.37 -2.94
C ILE A 110 1.77 -4.79 -3.39
N LYS A 111 1.53 -5.15 -4.65
CA LYS A 111 1.93 -6.46 -5.19
C LYS A 111 3.45 -6.66 -5.14
N GLU A 112 4.23 -5.62 -5.46
CA GLU A 112 5.68 -5.64 -5.35
C GLU A 112 6.15 -5.76 -3.89
N ILE A 113 5.57 -4.99 -2.96
CA ILE A 113 5.87 -5.10 -1.53
C ILE A 113 5.55 -6.51 -1.02
N LYS A 114 4.40 -7.09 -1.38
CA LYS A 114 4.04 -8.47 -1.00
C LYS A 114 5.05 -9.49 -1.49
N LYS A 115 5.59 -9.31 -2.70
CA LYS A 115 6.68 -10.16 -3.22
C LYS A 115 7.94 -10.04 -2.35
N ASN A 116 8.35 -8.81 -2.02
CA ASN A 116 9.51 -8.56 -1.17
C ASN A 116 9.34 -9.17 0.23
N ILE A 117 8.15 -9.05 0.83
CA ILE A 117 7.83 -9.71 2.11
C ILE A 117 8.02 -11.22 1.99
N SER A 118 7.51 -11.86 0.94
CA SER A 118 7.67 -13.31 0.74
C SER A 118 9.14 -13.73 0.61
N GLU A 119 9.98 -12.93 -0.06
CA GLU A 119 11.42 -13.19 -0.17
C GLU A 119 12.12 -13.03 1.18
N LEU A 120 11.78 -12.00 1.94
CA LEU A 120 12.28 -11.79 3.31
C LEU A 120 11.86 -12.91 4.26
N GLU A 121 10.61 -13.38 4.19
CA GLU A 121 10.12 -14.51 5.00
C GLU A 121 10.87 -15.81 4.66
N MET A 122 11.19 -16.04 3.39
CA MET A 122 12.02 -17.17 2.97
C MET A 122 13.43 -17.07 3.57
N ILE A 123 14.10 -15.92 3.47
CA ILE A 123 15.44 -15.72 4.05
C ILE A 123 15.40 -15.89 5.57
N LYS A 124 14.38 -15.35 6.24
CA LYS A 124 14.17 -15.54 7.67
C LYS A 124 14.07 -17.02 8.05
N SER A 125 13.28 -17.78 7.29
CA SER A 125 13.12 -19.22 7.48
C SER A 125 14.45 -19.97 7.33
N ILE A 126 15.28 -19.61 6.35
CA ILE A 126 16.61 -20.19 6.17
C ILE A 126 17.49 -19.96 7.40
N TYR A 127 17.55 -18.73 7.93
CA TYR A 127 18.33 -18.45 9.13
C TYR A 127 17.81 -19.21 10.35
N LYS A 128 16.49 -19.33 10.52
CA LYS A 128 15.91 -20.13 11.61
C LYS A 128 16.30 -21.61 11.51
N HIS A 129 16.24 -22.21 10.33
CA HIS A 129 16.66 -23.60 10.15
C HIS A 129 18.16 -23.79 10.39
N LEU A 130 19.01 -22.85 9.94
CA LEU A 130 20.44 -22.90 10.21
C LEU A 130 20.77 -22.86 11.70
N LEU A 131 20.03 -22.08 12.48
CA LEU A 131 20.19 -22.05 13.94
C LEU A 131 19.78 -23.37 14.58
N ILE A 132 18.66 -23.96 14.14
CA ILE A 132 18.19 -25.27 14.62
C ILE A 132 19.23 -26.36 14.32
N ASP A 133 19.82 -26.35 13.12
CA ASP A 133 20.84 -27.32 12.74
C ASP A 133 22.11 -27.16 13.59
N GLU A 134 22.53 -25.93 13.87
CA GLU A 134 23.68 -25.67 14.76
C GLU A 134 23.40 -26.09 16.21
N ASP A 135 22.18 -25.87 16.70
CA ASP A 135 21.77 -26.27 18.05
C ASP A 135 21.66 -27.78 18.20
N ASN A 136 21.29 -28.50 17.13
CA ASN A 136 21.24 -29.96 17.09
C ASN A 136 22.61 -30.63 16.90
N ILE A 137 23.65 -29.88 16.51
CA ILE A 137 25.03 -30.39 16.36
C ILE A 137 25.79 -30.36 17.71
N VAL A 138 25.19 -29.85 18.78
CA VAL A 138 25.70 -30.00 20.15
C VAL A 138 25.44 -31.43 20.64
N LEU A 139 26.28 -32.38 20.22
CA LEU A 139 26.44 -33.74 20.78
C LEU A 139 27.89 -34.20 20.64
#